data_AF-A0A1E1MIJ1-F1
#
_entry.id   AF-A0A1E1MIJ1-F1
#
_cell.length_a   1.000
_cell.length_b   1.000
_cell.length_c   1.000
_cell.angle_alpha   90.00
_cell.angle_beta   90.00
_cell.angle_gamma   90.00
#
_symmetry.space_group_name_H-M   'P 1'
#
loop_
_entity.id
_entity.type
_entity.pdbx_description
1 polymer ?
#
loop_
_entity_poly.entity_id
_entity_poly.type
_entity_poly.pdbx_seq_one_letter_code
_entity_poly.pdbx_strand_id
1 'polypeptide(L)'
;MYKRAEDSKEEKARKDRRRQERRFEKDMKERRLGPKKMDLKKGEDLFRKAKENVDAADLVDNGMIRVIEDKIRIRETRERQEREWVERERAASIWQEQQVEREKKDREAAEAIKKRRAEEWAAAEKQQEEQFRRWQNHLDSQYPYIAEQSTFRASKVICNHNGWWPKVHSRTACPECHEIWTFLLQCPECKIKVCPKFQSTKRPRRNRRAPSRVWTSYEDNSYEDHSYDCF
;
A
#
# COMPACT_ATOMS: atom_id res chain seq x y z
N MET A 1 20.78 -110.05 54.74
CA MET A 1 21.96 -109.25 54.29
C MET A 1 22.74 -110.08 53.29
N TYR A 2 22.75 -109.70 52.01
CA TYR A 2 23.48 -110.45 50.97
C TYR A 2 24.95 -110.01 50.93
N LYS A 3 25.87 -110.95 51.22
CA LYS A 3 27.32 -110.77 51.03
C LYS A 3 27.63 -110.75 49.53
N ARG A 4 28.29 -109.68 49.06
CA ARG A 4 28.79 -109.59 47.68
C ARG A 4 29.87 -110.65 47.46
N ALA A 5 29.75 -111.42 46.39
CA ALA A 5 30.80 -112.32 45.93
C ALA A 5 32.06 -111.50 45.60
N GLU A 6 33.21 -111.94 46.10
CA GLU A 6 34.49 -111.33 45.74
C GLU A 6 34.82 -111.66 44.29
N ASP A 7 34.92 -110.62 43.46
CA ASP A 7 35.33 -110.74 42.08
C ASP A 7 36.69 -111.47 41.99
N SER A 8 36.76 -112.49 41.13
CA SER A 8 38.00 -113.17 40.73
C SER A 8 39.07 -112.14 40.30
N LYS A 9 40.34 -112.45 40.56
CA LYS A 9 41.49 -111.62 40.16
C LYS A 9 41.45 -111.26 38.66
N GLU A 10 40.94 -112.15 37.83
CA GLU A 10 40.79 -111.96 36.38
C GLU A 10 39.70 -110.92 36.03
N GLU A 11 38.57 -110.94 36.73
CA GLU A 11 37.47 -109.99 36.55
C GLU A 11 37.88 -108.57 37.00
N LYS A 12 38.69 -108.47 38.07
CA LYS A 12 39.31 -107.20 38.51
C LYS A 12 40.25 -106.64 37.44
N ALA A 13 41.10 -107.49 36.83
CA ALA A 13 42.00 -107.08 35.75
C ALA A 13 41.25 -106.64 34.48
N ARG A 14 40.14 -107.31 34.14
CA ARG A 14 39.26 -106.92 33.02
C ARG A 14 38.61 -105.54 33.28
N LYS A 15 38.07 -105.33 34.48
CA LYS A 15 37.47 -104.04 34.87
C LYS A 15 38.51 -102.92 34.89
N ASP A 16 39.75 -103.20 35.29
CA ASP A 16 40.83 -102.20 35.31
C ASP A 16 41.27 -101.81 33.90
N ARG A 17 41.50 -102.77 33.00
CA ARG A 17 41.77 -102.50 31.57
C ARG A 17 40.71 -101.60 30.94
N ARG A 18 39.44 -101.90 31.19
CA ARG A 18 38.29 -101.12 30.72
C ARG A 18 38.20 -99.72 31.35
N ARG A 19 38.76 -99.52 32.55
CA ARG A 19 38.88 -98.19 33.18
C ARG A 19 40.01 -97.39 32.53
N GLN A 20 41.14 -98.04 32.26
CA GLN A 20 42.28 -97.41 31.58
C GLN A 20 41.90 -96.97 30.15
N GLU A 21 41.25 -97.83 29.37
CA GLU A 21 40.75 -97.49 28.02
C GLU A 21 39.84 -96.27 28.03
N ARG A 22 38.89 -96.18 28.96
CA ARG A 22 38.01 -95.02 29.11
C ARG A 22 38.75 -93.74 29.47
N ARG A 23 39.81 -93.82 30.28
CA ARG A 23 40.66 -92.66 30.59
C ARG A 23 41.42 -92.19 29.36
N PHE A 24 42.04 -93.12 28.62
CA PHE A 24 42.75 -92.82 27.38
C PHE A 24 41.81 -92.24 26.32
N GLU A 25 40.62 -92.80 26.14
CA GLU A 25 39.64 -92.29 25.18
C GLU A 25 39.17 -90.87 25.54
N LYS A 26 38.92 -90.61 26.83
CA LYS A 26 38.55 -89.28 27.31
C LYS A 26 39.67 -88.27 27.09
N ASP A 27 40.91 -88.61 27.44
CA ASP A 27 42.07 -87.72 27.27
C ASP A 27 42.31 -87.41 25.78
N MET A 28 42.19 -88.41 24.89
CA MET A 28 42.29 -88.19 23.45
C MET A 28 41.16 -87.30 22.90
N LYS A 29 39.94 -87.43 23.43
CA LYS A 29 38.82 -86.54 23.08
C LYS A 29 39.04 -85.11 23.59
N GLU A 30 39.50 -84.93 24.82
CA GLU A 30 39.83 -83.61 25.38
C GLU A 30 40.96 -82.92 24.60
N ARG A 31 42.06 -83.64 24.30
CA ARG A 31 43.16 -83.11 23.47
C ARG A 31 42.70 -82.71 22.07
N ARG A 32 41.73 -83.41 21.48
CA ARG A 32 41.16 -83.05 20.17
C ARG A 32 40.23 -81.83 20.23
N LEU A 33 39.59 -81.59 21.38
CA LEU A 33 38.66 -80.47 21.54
C LEU A 33 39.36 -79.14 21.83
N GLY A 34 40.51 -79.16 22.52
CA GLY A 34 41.29 -77.95 22.84
C GLY A 34 41.60 -77.07 21.61
N PRO A 35 42.25 -77.61 20.56
CA PRO A 35 42.55 -76.86 19.34
C PRO A 35 41.30 -76.31 18.66
N LYS A 36 40.25 -77.13 18.53
CA LYS A 36 38.98 -76.72 17.91
C LYS A 36 38.31 -75.56 18.66
N LYS A 37 38.37 -75.55 19.99
CA LYS A 37 37.85 -74.43 20.81
C LYS A 37 38.67 -73.16 20.60
N MET A 38 39.99 -73.29 20.47
CA MET A 38 40.85 -72.14 20.17
C MET A 38 40.58 -71.58 18.77
N ASP A 39 40.42 -72.44 17.77
CA ASP A 39 40.13 -72.01 16.41
C ASP A 39 38.76 -71.34 16.31
N LEU A 40 37.75 -71.87 17.01
CA LEU A 40 36.44 -71.26 17.10
C LEU A 40 36.51 -69.86 17.74
N LYS A 41 37.22 -69.72 18.86
CA LYS A 41 37.43 -68.43 19.52
C LYS A 41 38.14 -67.42 18.61
N LYS A 42 39.17 -67.84 17.87
CA LYS A 42 39.83 -66.99 16.88
C LYS A 42 38.86 -66.54 15.78
N GLY A 43 38.00 -67.44 15.30
CA GLY A 43 36.96 -67.12 14.33
C GLY A 43 35.97 -66.08 14.85
N GLU A 44 35.51 -66.22 16.10
CA GLU A 44 34.63 -65.25 16.76
C GLU A 44 35.28 -63.87 16.90
N ASP A 45 36.56 -63.82 17.31
CA ASP A 45 37.31 -62.58 17.44
C ASP A 45 37.49 -61.89 16.07
N LEU A 46 37.76 -62.65 15.01
CA LEU A 46 37.84 -62.14 13.64
C LEU A 46 36.49 -61.60 13.15
N PHE A 47 35.40 -62.31 13.43
CA PHE A 47 34.06 -61.88 13.04
C PHE A 47 33.65 -60.60 13.77
N ARG A 48 33.91 -60.52 15.08
CA ARG A 48 33.69 -59.31 15.87
C ARG A 48 34.45 -58.13 15.29
N LYS A 49 35.74 -58.31 14.98
CA LYS A 49 36.57 -57.25 14.38
C LYS A 49 36.08 -56.84 12.99
N ALA A 50 35.68 -57.80 12.16
CA ALA A 50 35.12 -57.50 10.84
C ALA A 50 33.83 -56.67 10.96
N LYS A 51 32.97 -57.01 11.90
CA LYS A 51 31.76 -56.24 12.19
C LYS A 51 32.08 -54.81 12.63
N GLU A 52 32.98 -54.65 13.59
CA GLU A 52 33.42 -53.32 14.05
C GLU A 52 33.98 -52.46 12.91
N ASN A 53 34.73 -53.06 11.98
CA ASN A 53 35.24 -52.35 10.81
C ASN A 53 34.13 -51.91 9.85
N VAL A 54 33.12 -52.74 9.62
CA VAL A 54 31.96 -52.40 8.78
C VAL A 54 31.16 -51.28 9.45
N ASP A 55 30.84 -51.43 10.73
CA ASP A 55 30.12 -50.42 11.49
C ASP A 55 30.88 -49.07 11.48
N ALA A 56 32.21 -49.10 11.57
CA ALA A 56 33.04 -47.90 11.48
C ALA A 56 33.01 -47.27 10.07
N ALA A 57 33.00 -48.06 9.01
CA ALA A 57 32.88 -47.56 7.63
C ALA A 57 31.51 -46.92 7.39
N ASP A 58 30.43 -47.58 7.84
CA ASP A 58 29.07 -47.07 7.73
C ASP A 58 28.91 -45.72 8.43
N LEU A 59 29.56 -45.52 9.59
CA LEU A 59 29.54 -44.23 10.28
C LEU A 59 30.23 -43.11 9.47
N VAL A 60 31.33 -43.42 8.79
CA VAL A 60 32.03 -42.46 7.92
C VAL A 60 31.16 -42.10 6.72
N ASP A 61 30.58 -43.10 6.05
CA ASP A 61 29.72 -42.90 4.88
C ASP A 61 28.47 -42.11 5.24
N ASN A 62 27.82 -42.41 6.38
CA ASN A 62 26.70 -41.63 6.89
C ASN A 62 27.08 -40.17 7.12
N GLY A 63 28.27 -39.89 7.64
CA GLY A 63 28.79 -38.53 7.77
C GLY A 63 28.92 -37.82 6.42
N MET A 64 29.47 -38.51 5.42
CA MET A 64 29.65 -37.97 4.07
C MET A 64 28.32 -37.72 3.36
N ILE A 65 27.36 -38.64 3.50
CA ILE A 65 25.99 -38.50 2.97
C ILE A 65 25.35 -37.22 3.51
N ARG A 66 25.41 -36.98 4.82
CA ARG A 66 24.85 -35.77 5.44
C ARG A 66 25.46 -34.48 4.88
N VAL A 67 26.78 -34.47 4.66
CA VAL A 67 27.47 -33.30 4.07
C VAL A 67 27.01 -33.05 2.63
N ILE A 68 26.77 -34.10 1.85
CA ILE A 68 26.26 -33.99 0.48
C ILE A 68 24.82 -33.47 0.49
N GLU A 69 23.96 -34.02 1.34
CA GLU A 69 22.57 -33.58 1.50
C GLU A 69 22.48 -32.11 1.90
N ASP A 70 23.30 -31.66 2.86
CA ASP A 70 23.34 -30.26 3.28
C ASP A 70 23.76 -29.34 2.12
N LYS A 71 24.76 -29.74 1.32
CA LYS A 71 25.17 -28.98 0.12
C LYS A 71 24.06 -28.90 -0.92
N ILE A 72 23.32 -29.99 -1.15
CA ILE A 72 22.19 -30.02 -2.08
C ILE A 72 21.11 -29.06 -1.58
N ARG A 73 20.73 -29.13 -0.29
CA ARG A 73 19.73 -28.25 0.31
C ARG A 73 20.10 -26.77 0.19
N ILE A 74 21.37 -26.41 0.43
CA ILE A 74 21.85 -25.04 0.28
C ILE A 74 21.73 -24.56 -1.17
N ARG A 75 22.07 -25.42 -2.14
CA ARG A 75 21.94 -25.08 -3.56
C ARG A 75 20.48 -24.89 -3.96
N GLU A 76 19.60 -25.81 -3.59
CA GLU A 76 18.17 -25.75 -3.93
C GLU A 76 17.47 -24.53 -3.33
N THR A 77 17.80 -24.19 -2.08
CA THR A 77 17.25 -23.00 -1.42
C THR A 77 17.68 -21.72 -2.13
N ARG A 78 18.96 -21.62 -2.53
CA ARG A 78 19.46 -20.50 -3.32
C ARG A 78 18.78 -20.41 -4.69
N GLU A 79 18.68 -21.52 -5.43
CA GLU A 79 18.00 -21.54 -6.74
C GLU A 79 16.51 -21.20 -6.64
N ARG A 80 15.86 -21.55 -5.52
CA ARG A 80 14.47 -21.16 -5.28
C ARG A 80 14.33 -19.66 -5.06
N GLN A 81 15.22 -19.08 -4.24
CA GLN A 81 15.26 -17.64 -4.03
C GLN A 81 15.53 -16.90 -5.34
N GLU A 82 16.54 -17.32 -6.11
CA GLU A 82 16.84 -16.69 -7.40
C GLU A 82 15.65 -16.75 -8.37
N ARG A 83 14.95 -17.89 -8.45
CA ARG A 83 13.72 -18.01 -9.24
C ARG A 83 12.62 -17.06 -8.77
N GLU A 84 12.38 -16.99 -7.48
CA GLU A 84 11.36 -16.11 -6.89
C GLU A 84 11.69 -14.63 -7.14
N TRP A 85 12.97 -14.24 -7.03
CA TRP A 85 13.43 -12.89 -7.36
C TRP A 85 13.19 -12.56 -8.83
N VAL A 86 13.56 -13.46 -9.75
CA VAL A 86 13.34 -13.26 -11.19
C VAL A 86 11.85 -13.19 -11.53
N GLU A 87 11.01 -14.03 -10.90
CA GLU A 87 9.56 -13.98 -11.11
C GLU A 87 8.95 -12.68 -10.60
N ARG A 88 9.38 -12.19 -9.43
CA ARG A 88 8.96 -10.88 -8.90
C ARG A 88 9.38 -9.74 -9.82
N GLU A 89 10.60 -9.77 -10.34
CA GLU A 89 11.10 -8.74 -11.26
C GLU A 89 10.31 -8.74 -12.57
N ARG A 90 10.00 -9.92 -13.11
CA ARG A 90 9.12 -10.06 -14.29
C ARG A 90 7.72 -9.55 -14.03
N ALA A 91 7.11 -9.91 -12.90
CA ALA A 91 5.79 -9.45 -12.52
C ALA A 91 5.75 -7.92 -12.32
N ALA A 92 6.80 -7.36 -11.69
CA ALA A 92 6.94 -5.91 -11.51
C ALA A 92 7.09 -5.19 -12.85
N SER A 93 7.86 -5.75 -13.79
CA SER A 93 8.02 -5.18 -15.13
C SER A 93 6.69 -5.17 -15.90
N ILE A 94 5.94 -6.28 -15.87
CA ILE A 94 4.61 -6.36 -16.49
C ILE A 94 3.64 -5.36 -15.84
N TRP A 95 3.69 -5.23 -14.51
CA TRP A 95 2.86 -4.26 -13.79
C TRP A 95 3.18 -2.83 -14.21
N GLN A 96 4.46 -2.47 -14.30
CA GLN A 96 4.89 -1.15 -14.76
C GLN A 96 4.44 -0.86 -16.19
N GLU A 97 4.59 -1.82 -17.11
CA GLU A 97 4.11 -1.68 -18.49
C GLU A 97 2.59 -1.44 -18.54
N GLN A 98 1.82 -2.18 -17.74
CA GLN A 98 0.36 -1.97 -17.65
C GLN A 98 0.00 -0.61 -17.07
N GLN A 99 0.75 -0.11 -16.08
CA GLN A 99 0.52 1.23 -15.52
C GLN A 99 0.79 2.32 -16.55
N VAL A 100 1.89 2.22 -17.30
CA VAL A 100 2.23 3.15 -18.37
C VAL A 100 1.17 3.13 -19.49
N GLU A 101 0.69 1.94 -19.87
CA GLU A 101 -0.35 1.82 -20.89
C GLU A 101 -1.68 2.44 -20.42
N ARG A 102 -2.06 2.23 -19.14
CA ARG A 102 -3.25 2.84 -18.55
C ARG A 102 -3.12 4.36 -18.50
N GLU A 103 -1.99 4.88 -18.00
CA GLU A 103 -1.78 6.33 -17.95
C GLU A 103 -1.84 6.96 -19.34
N LYS A 104 -1.29 6.29 -20.36
CA LYS A 104 -1.38 6.74 -21.74
C LYS A 104 -2.82 6.81 -22.23
N LYS A 105 -3.62 5.76 -21.99
CA LYS A 105 -5.05 5.73 -22.34
C LYS A 105 -5.84 6.82 -21.61
N ASP A 106 -5.55 7.03 -20.34
CA ASP A 106 -6.21 8.05 -19.53
C ASP A 106 -5.86 9.46 -20.02
N ARG A 107 -4.59 9.69 -20.40
CA ARG A 107 -4.14 10.98 -20.98
C ARG A 107 -4.79 11.24 -22.33
N GLU A 108 -4.84 10.24 -23.22
CA GLU A 108 -5.53 10.34 -24.52
C GLU A 108 -7.03 10.63 -24.34
N ALA A 109 -7.69 9.95 -23.39
CA ALA A 109 -9.10 10.20 -23.06
C ALA A 109 -9.32 11.62 -22.50
N ALA A 110 -8.44 12.09 -21.61
CA ALA A 110 -8.51 13.44 -21.06
C ALA A 110 -8.31 14.52 -22.15
N GLU A 111 -7.38 14.30 -23.08
CA GLU A 111 -7.18 15.20 -24.22
C GLU A 111 -8.38 15.21 -25.16
N ALA A 112 -8.98 14.04 -25.44
CA ALA A 112 -10.19 13.96 -26.24
C ALA A 112 -11.36 14.73 -25.59
N ILE A 113 -11.54 14.60 -24.27
CA ILE A 113 -12.56 15.36 -23.52
C ILE A 113 -12.28 16.86 -23.59
N LYS A 114 -11.03 17.29 -23.40
CA LYS A 114 -10.65 18.70 -23.52
C LYS A 114 -10.94 19.25 -24.90
N LYS A 115 -10.63 18.49 -25.95
CA LYS A 115 -10.90 18.89 -27.34
C LYS A 115 -12.39 19.04 -27.60
N ARG A 116 -13.22 18.07 -27.19
CA ARG A 116 -14.68 18.15 -27.32
C ARG A 116 -15.25 19.36 -26.58
N ARG A 117 -14.79 19.62 -25.36
CA ARG A 117 -15.20 20.83 -24.62
C ARG A 117 -14.78 22.11 -25.34
N ALA A 118 -13.56 22.19 -25.85
CA ALA A 118 -13.09 23.36 -26.59
C ALA A 118 -13.93 23.62 -27.85
N GLU A 119 -14.30 22.57 -28.58
CA GLU A 119 -15.20 22.65 -29.73
C GLU A 119 -16.61 23.10 -29.34
N GLU A 120 -17.16 22.57 -28.25
CA GLU A 120 -18.47 22.98 -27.70
C GLU A 120 -18.45 24.46 -27.26
N TRP A 121 -17.41 24.90 -26.56
CA TRP A 121 -17.23 26.29 -26.16
C TRP A 121 -17.10 27.23 -27.36
N ALA A 122 -16.30 26.87 -28.36
CA ALA A 122 -16.16 27.64 -29.59
C ALA A 122 -17.47 27.71 -30.40
N ALA A 123 -18.25 26.62 -30.44
CA ALA A 123 -19.56 26.62 -31.07
C ALA A 123 -20.57 27.50 -30.30
N ALA A 124 -20.55 27.45 -28.97
CA ALA A 124 -21.40 28.29 -28.13
C ALA A 124 -21.04 29.78 -28.26
N GLU A 125 -19.75 30.11 -28.32
CA GLU A 125 -19.27 31.49 -28.54
C GLU A 125 -19.74 32.02 -29.90
N LYS A 126 -19.60 31.23 -30.98
CA LYS A 126 -20.12 31.60 -32.31
C LYS A 126 -21.62 31.83 -32.30
N GLN A 127 -22.39 31.00 -31.58
CA GLN A 127 -23.83 31.21 -31.45
C GLN A 127 -24.15 32.49 -30.69
N GLN A 128 -23.41 32.82 -29.63
CA GLN A 128 -23.59 34.08 -28.91
C GLN A 128 -23.23 35.28 -29.77
N GLU A 129 -22.12 35.23 -30.51
CA GLU A 129 -21.73 36.29 -31.45
C GLU A 129 -22.79 36.47 -32.53
N GLU A 130 -23.30 35.39 -33.12
CA GLU A 130 -24.35 35.47 -34.14
C GLU A 130 -25.66 36.03 -33.57
N GLN A 131 -26.07 35.61 -32.37
CA GLN A 131 -27.24 36.20 -31.69
C GLN A 131 -27.03 37.68 -31.38
N PHE A 132 -25.84 38.07 -30.93
CA PHE A 132 -25.50 39.47 -30.68
C PHE A 132 -25.54 40.29 -31.98
N ARG A 133 -24.98 39.77 -33.09
CA ARG A 133 -25.07 40.42 -34.41
C ARG A 133 -26.52 40.53 -34.89
N ARG A 134 -27.35 39.50 -34.71
CA ARG A 134 -28.79 39.55 -35.05
C ARG A 134 -29.52 40.61 -34.23
N TRP A 135 -29.24 40.69 -32.92
CA TRP A 135 -29.80 41.71 -32.04
C TRP A 135 -29.35 43.13 -32.44
N GLN A 136 -28.07 43.31 -32.76
CA GLN A 136 -27.53 44.58 -33.22
C GLN A 136 -28.17 45.02 -34.55
N ASN A 137 -28.26 44.11 -35.53
CA ASN A 137 -28.94 44.38 -36.80
C ASN A 137 -30.44 44.72 -36.59
N HIS A 138 -31.11 44.08 -35.64
CA HIS A 138 -32.50 44.39 -35.31
C HIS A 138 -32.63 45.79 -34.70
N LEU A 139 -31.73 46.19 -33.80
CA LEU A 139 -31.68 47.55 -33.26
C LEU A 139 -31.43 48.60 -34.34
N ASP A 140 -30.44 48.36 -35.21
CA ASP A 140 -30.10 49.28 -36.30
C ASP A 140 -31.22 49.39 -37.34
N SER A 141 -31.97 48.31 -37.58
CA SER A 141 -33.14 48.31 -38.47
C SER A 141 -34.39 48.94 -37.83
N GLN A 142 -34.56 48.84 -36.51
CA GLN A 142 -35.72 49.41 -35.79
C GLN A 142 -35.54 50.90 -35.50
N TYR A 143 -34.30 51.38 -35.42
CA TYR A 143 -33.96 52.80 -35.30
C TYR A 143 -32.92 53.17 -36.36
N PRO A 144 -33.31 53.41 -37.62
CA PRO A 144 -32.42 54.06 -38.58
C PRO A 144 -32.04 55.42 -37.97
N TYR A 145 -30.75 55.56 -37.68
CA TYR A 145 -30.13 56.73 -37.08
C TYR A 145 -30.61 58.02 -37.79
N ILE A 146 -31.57 58.71 -37.17
CA ILE A 146 -31.80 60.12 -37.39
C ILE A 146 -30.56 60.81 -36.82
N ALA A 147 -29.60 61.08 -37.70
CA ALA A 147 -28.41 61.87 -37.44
C ALA A 147 -28.75 63.35 -37.26
N GLU A 148 -29.86 63.69 -36.60
CA GLU A 148 -30.29 65.05 -36.39
C GLU A 148 -30.88 65.19 -34.98
N GLN A 149 -30.24 66.06 -34.20
CA GLN A 149 -30.79 66.68 -32.99
C GLN A 149 -31.10 65.74 -31.83
N SER A 150 -30.08 65.36 -31.07
CA SER A 150 -30.26 65.07 -29.64
C SER A 150 -29.45 66.05 -28.79
N THR A 151 -29.88 67.31 -28.81
CA THR A 151 -29.55 68.33 -27.81
C THR A 151 -30.40 68.18 -26.54
N PHE A 152 -30.98 67.01 -26.28
CA PHE A 152 -31.85 66.76 -25.13
C PHE A 152 -31.36 65.61 -24.24
N ARG A 153 -30.07 65.61 -23.90
CA ARG A 153 -29.67 65.12 -22.58
C ARG A 153 -29.72 66.28 -21.60
N ALA A 154 -30.95 66.62 -21.19
CA ALA A 154 -31.15 67.16 -19.85
C ALA A 154 -30.49 66.17 -18.89
N SER A 155 -29.32 66.55 -18.39
CA SER A 155 -28.58 65.79 -17.40
C SER A 155 -29.47 65.67 -16.17
N LYS A 156 -30.28 64.60 -16.08
CA LYS A 156 -30.55 63.98 -14.79
C LYS A 156 -29.20 63.46 -14.34
N VAL A 157 -28.42 64.36 -13.73
CA VAL A 157 -27.25 64.00 -12.95
C VAL A 157 -27.82 63.09 -11.87
N ILE A 158 -27.73 61.79 -12.09
CA ILE A 158 -27.90 60.79 -11.04
C ILE A 158 -26.70 61.04 -10.13
N CYS A 159 -26.87 62.01 -9.23
CA CYS A 159 -25.87 62.30 -8.23
C CYS A 159 -25.80 61.06 -7.36
N ASN A 160 -24.67 60.38 -7.41
CA ASN A 160 -24.39 59.31 -6.48
C ASN A 160 -24.19 59.98 -5.13
N HIS A 161 -25.23 60.03 -4.31
CA HIS A 161 -25.23 60.58 -2.94
C HIS A 161 -24.31 59.84 -1.96
N ASN A 162 -23.35 59.07 -2.47
CA ASN A 162 -22.33 58.32 -1.77
C ASN A 162 -21.20 59.27 -1.36
N GLY A 163 -20.70 59.16 -0.13
CA GLY A 163 -19.58 59.97 0.36
C GLY A 163 -19.97 61.00 1.42
N TRP A 164 -18.96 61.60 2.07
CA TRP A 164 -19.12 62.51 3.22
C TRP A 164 -19.73 63.85 2.81
N TRP A 165 -20.79 64.29 3.51
CA TRP A 165 -21.45 65.58 3.22
C TRP A 165 -20.97 66.62 4.23
N PRO A 166 -20.42 67.78 3.81
CA PRO A 166 -20.02 68.85 4.71
C PRO A 166 -21.22 69.44 5.49
N LYS A 167 -20.95 69.87 6.73
CA LYS A 167 -21.92 70.58 7.59
C LYS A 167 -21.94 72.05 7.20
N VAL A 168 -23.11 72.53 6.78
CA VAL A 168 -23.35 73.95 6.51
C VAL A 168 -24.13 74.51 7.68
N HIS A 169 -23.49 75.41 8.45
CA HIS A 169 -24.12 76.07 9.59
C HIS A 169 -25.02 77.21 9.08
N SER A 170 -26.28 76.89 8.85
CA SER A 170 -27.32 77.86 8.53
C SER A 170 -28.58 77.51 9.30
N ARG A 171 -29.15 78.46 10.04
CA ARG A 171 -30.46 78.29 10.69
C ARG A 171 -31.54 78.31 9.61
N THR A 172 -31.72 77.18 8.95
CA THR A 172 -32.61 77.01 7.80
C THR A 172 -33.50 75.79 8.04
N ALA A 173 -34.76 75.89 7.63
CA ALA A 173 -35.68 74.76 7.70
C ALA A 173 -35.22 73.65 6.74
N CYS A 174 -35.30 72.40 7.19
CA CYS A 174 -35.06 71.25 6.32
C CYS A 174 -36.12 71.21 5.22
N PRO A 175 -35.78 71.04 3.93
CA PRO A 175 -36.78 71.00 2.86
C PRO A 175 -37.72 69.79 2.93
N GLU A 176 -37.36 68.74 3.67
CA GLU A 176 -38.16 67.50 3.76
C GLU A 176 -39.09 67.47 4.99
N CYS A 177 -38.65 68.01 6.13
CA CYS A 177 -39.44 67.99 7.37
C CYS A 177 -39.81 69.37 7.92
N HIS A 178 -39.36 70.45 7.28
CA HIS A 178 -39.60 71.85 7.62
C HIS A 178 -39.22 72.31 9.04
N GLU A 179 -38.67 71.41 9.88
CA GLU A 179 -38.06 71.77 11.16
C GLU A 179 -36.81 72.63 10.98
N ILE A 180 -36.59 73.60 11.87
CA ILE A 180 -35.41 74.48 11.85
C ILE A 180 -34.24 73.76 12.51
N TRP A 181 -33.14 73.59 11.77
CA TRP A 181 -31.91 72.98 12.27
C TRP A 181 -30.79 74.01 12.40
N THR A 182 -29.86 73.81 13.33
CA THR A 182 -28.66 74.66 13.48
C THR A 182 -27.63 74.43 12.37
N PHE A 183 -27.67 73.27 11.73
CA PHE A 183 -26.87 72.93 10.56
C PHE A 183 -27.61 71.94 9.64
N LEU A 184 -27.33 72.00 8.34
CA LEU A 184 -27.77 71.02 7.35
C LEU A 184 -26.54 70.37 6.69
N LEU A 185 -26.70 69.15 6.20
CA LEU A 185 -25.68 68.45 5.42
C LEU A 185 -25.93 68.73 3.94
N GLN A 186 -24.90 69.16 3.21
CA GLN A 186 -25.03 69.48 1.79
C GLN A 186 -24.27 68.46 0.92
N CYS A 187 -24.92 67.94 -0.13
CA CYS A 187 -24.22 67.12 -1.11
C CYS A 187 -23.29 67.99 -1.97
N PRO A 188 -21.99 67.66 -2.12
CA PRO A 188 -21.08 68.48 -2.91
C PRO A 188 -21.42 68.49 -4.41
N GLU A 189 -22.01 67.41 -4.93
CA GLU A 189 -22.31 67.26 -6.35
C GLU A 189 -23.61 67.94 -6.77
N CYS A 190 -24.72 67.72 -6.04
CA CYS A 190 -26.04 68.25 -6.40
C CYS A 190 -26.52 69.41 -5.53
N LYS A 191 -25.73 69.83 -4.53
CA LYS A 191 -26.01 70.95 -3.62
C LYS A 191 -27.28 70.81 -2.78
N ILE A 192 -27.98 69.67 -2.81
CA ILE A 192 -29.14 69.43 -1.96
C ILE A 192 -28.75 69.47 -0.48
N LYS A 193 -29.57 70.09 0.35
CA LYS A 193 -29.38 70.21 1.80
C LYS A 193 -30.41 69.35 2.52
N VAL A 194 -29.97 68.51 3.45
CA VAL A 194 -30.85 67.67 4.25
C VAL A 194 -30.45 67.72 5.71
N CYS A 195 -31.40 67.54 6.62
CA CYS A 195 -31.08 67.38 8.03
C CYS A 195 -30.48 65.99 8.31
N PRO A 196 -29.74 65.80 9.41
CA PRO A 196 -29.13 64.52 9.75
C PRO A 196 -30.12 63.34 9.79
N LYS A 197 -31.38 63.60 10.17
CA LYS A 197 -32.44 62.59 10.25
C LYS A 197 -32.82 62.01 8.88
N PHE A 198 -32.81 62.83 7.83
CA PHE A 198 -33.18 62.42 6.47
C PHE A 198 -31.99 62.06 5.58
N GLN A 199 -30.76 62.17 6.10
CA GLN A 199 -29.54 61.80 5.37
C GLN A 199 -29.55 60.33 4.94
N SER A 200 -30.04 59.44 5.81
CA SER A 200 -30.08 58.00 5.54
C SER A 200 -31.07 57.63 4.44
N THR A 201 -32.15 58.38 4.28
CA THR A 201 -33.17 58.17 3.24
C THR A 201 -32.67 58.53 1.85
N LYS A 202 -31.83 59.57 1.75
CA LYS A 202 -31.26 60.01 0.45
C LYS A 202 -29.98 59.27 0.06
N ARG A 203 -29.34 58.55 0.99
CA ARG A 203 -28.21 57.67 0.66
C ARG A 203 -28.71 56.30 0.19
N PRO A 204 -28.35 55.83 -1.01
CA PRO A 204 -28.64 54.45 -1.39
C PRO A 204 -27.94 53.51 -0.39
N ARG A 205 -28.70 52.61 0.24
CA ARG A 205 -28.13 51.57 1.11
C ARG A 205 -27.17 50.72 0.28
N ARG A 206 -25.88 50.76 0.59
CA ARG A 206 -24.93 49.77 0.06
C ARG A 206 -25.40 48.39 0.55
N ASN A 207 -25.96 47.58 -0.35
CA ASN A 207 -26.16 46.15 -0.13
C ASN A 207 -24.77 45.52 0.05
N ARG A 208 -24.27 45.50 1.29
CA ARG A 208 -23.12 44.70 1.70
C ARG A 208 -23.56 43.24 1.70
N ARG A 209 -23.74 42.64 0.52
CA ARG A 209 -23.68 41.17 0.41
C ARG A 209 -22.22 40.79 0.58
N ALA A 210 -21.88 40.29 1.76
CA ALA A 210 -20.59 39.64 1.97
C ALA A 210 -20.49 38.44 1.00
N PRO A 211 -19.35 38.22 0.33
CA PRO A 211 -19.18 37.02 -0.48
C PRO A 211 -19.27 35.77 0.42
N SER A 212 -20.03 34.78 -0.04
CA SER A 212 -20.16 33.49 0.64
C SER A 212 -18.77 32.88 0.79
N ARG A 213 -18.34 32.62 2.04
CA ARG A 213 -17.15 31.81 2.32
C ARG A 213 -17.45 30.39 1.85
N VAL A 214 -16.93 30.03 0.69
CA VAL A 214 -16.82 28.64 0.26
C VAL A 214 -15.85 27.96 1.23
N TRP A 215 -16.40 27.12 2.09
CA TRP A 215 -15.64 26.26 3.01
C TRP A 215 -15.17 25.07 2.19
N THR A 216 -13.90 25.06 1.81
CA THR A 216 -13.25 23.85 1.27
C THR A 216 -13.09 22.88 2.44
N SER A 217 -13.88 21.80 2.44
CA SER A 217 -13.68 20.65 3.31
C SER A 217 -12.32 20.04 3.01
N TYR A 218 -11.40 20.25 3.93
CA TYR A 218 -10.13 19.55 4.02
C TYR A 218 -10.46 18.10 4.37
N GLU A 219 -10.50 17.22 3.36
CA GLU A 219 -10.63 15.79 3.60
C GLU A 219 -9.32 15.30 4.22
N ASP A 220 -9.48 14.86 5.47
CA ASP A 220 -8.48 14.31 6.36
C ASP A 220 -7.80 13.09 5.72
N ASN A 221 -6.47 13.16 5.70
CA ASN A 221 -5.59 12.01 5.54
C ASN A 221 -5.79 11.04 6.71
N SER A 222 -6.62 10.01 6.52
CA SER A 222 -6.72 8.91 7.46
C SER A 222 -5.54 7.94 7.30
N TYR A 223 -4.53 8.18 8.13
CA TYR A 223 -3.80 7.20 8.93
C TYR A 223 -3.50 5.84 8.30
N GLU A 224 -2.26 5.65 7.87
CA GLU A 224 -1.65 4.35 7.58
C GLU A 224 -1.63 3.50 8.86
N ASP A 225 -2.40 2.42 8.87
CA ASP A 225 -2.41 1.41 9.93
C ASP A 225 -1.25 0.42 9.67
N HIS A 226 -0.11 0.69 10.28
CA HIS A 226 1.02 -0.25 10.36
C HIS A 226 0.75 -1.28 11.45
N SER A 227 0.10 -2.38 11.06
CA SER A 227 0.06 -3.61 11.86
C SER A 227 1.46 -4.23 11.89
N TYR A 228 2.12 -4.12 13.05
CA TYR A 228 3.29 -4.93 13.37
C TYR A 228 2.86 -6.38 13.59
N ASP A 229 3.34 -7.27 12.73
CA ASP A 229 3.37 -8.70 13.00
C ASP A 229 4.26 -8.96 14.22
N CYS A 230 3.68 -9.62 15.23
CA CYS A 230 4.41 -10.18 16.37
C CYS A 230 3.97 -11.64 16.57
N PHE A 231 4.98 -12.51 16.51
CA PHE A 231 5.06 -13.93 16.84
C PHE A 231 4.67 -14.96 15.77
#